data_AF-A0A9X1X012-F1
#
_entry.id   AF-A0A9X1X012-F1
#
_cell.length_a   1.000
_cell.length_b   1.000
_cell.length_c   1.000
_cell.angle_alpha   90.00
_cell.angle_beta   90.00
_cell.angle_gamma   90.00
#
_symmetry.space_group_name_H-M   'P 1'
#
loop_
_entity.id
_entity.type
_entity.pdbx_description
1 polymer ?
#
loop_
_entity_poly.entity_id
_entity_poly.type
_entity_poly.pdbx_seq_one_letter_code
_entity_poly.pdbx_strand_id
1 'polypeptide(L)'
;MMETTFESIKNTYITLGREYNTKRDDLNAKIERAQRRIVKLEQQRKKLKFPFWTELLLRPVLNLIKIQLPGWSCDDEHLNPMGLGCRVSVFFTKTELPDNADPWKEGNSIYIVFVPVDLSIGLLHYETGESEQRYPTGTIGAINGFNRKTKPLESVQEAVDFLKRQADHVQSVD
;
A
#
# COMPACT_ATOMS: atom_id res chain seq x y z
N MET A 1 -4.23 -12.82 78.21
CA MET A 1 -4.98 -12.47 76.99
C MET A 1 -5.29 -10.99 77.09
N MET A 2 -4.74 -10.13 76.23
CA MET A 2 -5.14 -8.72 76.21
C MET A 2 -6.55 -8.64 75.63
N GLU A 3 -7.50 -8.13 76.40
CA GLU A 3 -8.86 -7.86 75.90
C GLU A 3 -8.77 -6.85 74.76
N THR A 4 -9.25 -7.28 73.59
CA THR A 4 -9.38 -6.40 72.43
C THR A 4 -10.50 -5.40 72.73
N THR A 5 -10.15 -4.12 72.88
CA THR A 5 -11.15 -3.09 73.19
C THR A 5 -11.85 -2.64 71.92
N PHE A 6 -13.08 -2.15 72.03
CA PHE A 6 -13.80 -1.55 70.90
C PHE A 6 -13.00 -0.43 70.24
N GLU A 7 -12.21 0.30 71.04
CA GLU A 7 -11.33 1.36 70.55
C GLU A 7 -10.18 0.82 69.71
N SER A 8 -9.57 -0.32 70.08
CA SER A 8 -8.54 -0.95 69.24
C SER A 8 -9.11 -1.41 67.90
N ILE A 9 -10.34 -1.95 67.88
CA ILE A 9 -11.03 -2.37 66.65
C ILE A 9 -11.27 -1.18 65.71
N LYS A 10 -11.76 -0.05 66.25
CA LYS A 10 -11.95 1.19 65.47
C LYS A 10 -10.65 1.68 64.86
N ASN A 11 -9.59 1.72 65.65
CA ASN A 11 -8.28 2.18 65.18
C ASN A 11 -7.71 1.28 64.08
N THR A 12 -7.85 -0.04 64.20
CA THR A 12 -7.47 -0.98 63.14
C THR A 12 -8.28 -0.73 61.86
N TYR A 13 -9.61 -0.57 61.95
CA TYR A 13 -10.45 -0.28 60.79
C TYR A 13 -10.05 1.04 60.11
N ILE A 14 -9.81 2.10 60.88
CA ILE A 14 -9.38 3.41 60.36
C ILE A 14 -8.04 3.28 59.63
N THR A 15 -7.06 2.57 60.20
CA THR A 15 -5.74 2.36 59.58
C THR A 15 -5.86 1.59 58.27
N LEU A 16 -6.57 0.47 58.26
CA LEU A 16 -6.80 -0.33 57.05
C LEU A 16 -7.53 0.48 55.97
N GLY A 17 -8.53 1.27 56.37
CA GLY A 17 -9.26 2.16 55.45
C GLY A 17 -8.35 3.23 54.83
N ARG A 18 -7.42 3.81 55.60
CA ARG A 18 -6.42 4.76 55.09
C ARG A 18 -5.47 4.09 54.10
N GLU A 19 -4.90 2.94 54.47
CA GLU A 19 -3.99 2.18 53.59
C GLU A 19 -4.66 1.79 52.27
N TYR A 20 -5.91 1.31 52.34
CA TYR A 20 -6.70 0.99 51.16
C TYR A 20 -6.88 2.21 50.26
N ASN A 21 -7.30 3.35 50.82
CA ASN A 21 -7.51 4.58 50.04
C ASN A 21 -6.20 5.07 49.41
N THR A 22 -5.09 5.08 50.14
CA THR A 22 -3.77 5.46 49.59
C THR A 22 -3.37 4.55 48.44
N LYS A 23 -3.56 3.23 48.57
CA LYS A 23 -3.22 2.27 47.52
C LYS A 23 -4.13 2.41 46.30
N ARG A 24 -5.44 2.62 46.52
CA ARG A 24 -6.41 2.89 45.45
C ARG A 24 -6.04 4.15 44.69
N ASP A 25 -5.67 5.22 45.38
CA ASP A 25 -5.34 6.50 44.76
C ASP A 25 -4.02 6.43 43.96
N ASP A 26 -3.01 5.69 44.45
CA ASP A 26 -1.79 5.39 43.67
C ASP A 26 -2.08 4.58 42.40
N LEU A 27 -2.93 3.55 42.50
CA LEU A 27 -3.36 2.76 41.35
C LEU A 27 -4.12 3.61 40.34
N ASN A 28 -5.05 4.46 40.79
CA ASN A 28 -5.77 5.39 39.92
C ASN A 28 -4.81 6.35 39.22
N ALA A 29 -3.83 6.91 39.95
CA ALA A 29 -2.81 7.78 39.36
C ALA A 29 -1.93 7.05 38.33
N LYS A 30 -1.67 5.75 38.50
CA LYS A 30 -0.99 4.91 37.50
C LYS A 30 -1.86 4.68 36.26
N ILE A 31 -3.14 4.38 36.45
CA ILE A 31 -4.12 4.20 35.37
C ILE A 31 -4.23 5.48 34.54
N GLU A 32 -4.40 6.64 35.17
CA GLU A 32 -4.49 7.92 34.47
C GLU A 32 -3.23 8.23 33.66
N ARG A 33 -2.04 7.98 34.23
CA ARG A 33 -0.77 8.15 33.53
C ARG A 33 -0.67 7.25 32.30
N ALA A 34 -1.08 5.99 32.42
CA ALA A 34 -1.12 5.05 31.30
C ALA A 34 -2.11 5.51 30.21
N GLN A 35 -3.31 5.95 30.59
CA GLN A 35 -4.31 6.46 29.67
C GLN A 35 -3.81 7.68 28.88
N ARG A 36 -3.19 8.66 29.56
CA ARG A 36 -2.56 9.82 28.88
C ARG A 36 -1.48 9.38 27.89
N ARG A 37 -0.69 8.36 28.24
CA ARG A 37 0.35 7.81 27.35
C ARG A 37 -0.27 7.12 26.13
N ILE A 38 -1.34 6.35 26.30
CA ILE A 38 -2.08 5.74 25.18
C ILE A 38 -2.59 6.82 24.24
N VAL A 39 -3.24 7.87 24.74
CA VAL A 39 -3.75 8.98 23.92
C VAL A 39 -2.62 9.64 23.12
N LYS A 40 -1.48 9.91 23.76
CA LYS A 40 -0.30 10.48 23.07
C LYS A 40 0.23 9.56 21.98
N LEU A 41 0.36 8.26 22.26
CA LEU A 41 0.84 7.28 21.28
C LEU A 41 -0.14 7.12 20.11
N GLU A 42 -1.45 7.15 20.37
CA GLU A 42 -2.48 7.15 19.34
C GLU A 42 -2.40 8.37 18.43
N GLN A 43 -2.17 9.56 19.00
CA GLN A 43 -1.93 10.78 18.22
C GLN A 43 -0.65 10.66 17.37
N GLN A 44 0.41 10.07 17.90
CA GLN A 44 1.63 9.81 17.13
C GLN A 44 1.38 8.82 15.99
N ARG A 45 0.67 7.71 16.26
CA ARG A 45 0.30 6.72 15.26
C ARG A 45 -0.54 7.33 14.13
N LYS A 46 -1.52 8.17 14.46
CA LYS A 46 -2.34 8.89 13.47
C LYS A 46 -1.55 9.85 12.58
N LYS A 47 -0.38 10.32 13.03
CA LYS A 47 0.51 11.17 12.23
C LYS A 47 1.42 10.37 11.30
N LEU A 48 1.52 9.06 11.47
CA LEU A 48 2.26 8.21 10.54
C LEU A 48 1.50 8.20 9.21
N LYS A 49 2.16 8.68 8.16
CA LYS A 49 1.68 8.53 6.79
C LYS A 49 2.20 7.20 6.27
N PHE A 50 1.30 6.37 5.75
CA PHE A 50 1.71 5.14 5.08
C PHE A 50 2.42 5.50 3.77
N PRO A 51 3.61 4.94 3.49
CA PRO A 51 4.30 5.16 2.23
C PRO A 51 3.57 4.41 1.10
N PHE A 52 2.72 5.10 0.35
CA PHE A 52 2.05 4.49 -0.79
C PHE A 52 3.07 4.12 -1.86
N TRP A 53 3.16 2.83 -2.19
CA TRP A 53 4.13 2.33 -3.17
C TRP A 53 3.92 2.94 -4.57
N THR A 54 2.69 3.33 -4.90
CA THR A 54 2.40 4.02 -6.16
C THR A 54 3.07 5.39 -6.22
N GLU A 55 3.16 6.10 -5.10
CA GLU A 55 3.79 7.43 -5.01
C GLU A 55 5.31 7.36 -4.88
N LEU A 56 5.82 6.48 -4.01
CA LEU A 56 7.23 6.48 -3.62
C LEU A 56 8.09 5.46 -4.37
N LEU A 57 7.48 4.52 -5.09
CA LEU A 57 8.20 3.52 -5.89
C LEU A 57 7.80 3.61 -7.37
N LEU A 58 6.52 3.43 -7.69
CA LEU A 58 6.07 3.36 -9.09
C LEU A 58 6.20 4.70 -9.83
N ARG A 59 5.75 5.82 -9.26
CA ARG A 59 5.86 7.14 -9.90
C ARG A 59 7.30 7.52 -10.28
N PRO A 60 8.32 7.34 -9.40
CA PRO A 60 9.72 7.49 -9.81
C PRO A 60 10.14 6.60 -10.99
N VAL A 61 9.71 5.32 -11.00
CA VAL A 61 9.96 4.41 -12.12
C VAL A 61 9.33 4.93 -13.41
N LEU A 62 8.07 5.38 -13.37
CA LEU A 62 7.37 5.94 -14.54
C LEU A 62 8.05 7.20 -15.06
N ASN A 63 8.56 8.07 -14.19
CA ASN A 63 9.32 9.24 -14.61
C ASN A 63 10.57 8.86 -15.40
N LEU A 64 11.28 7.81 -14.97
CA LEU A 64 12.44 7.31 -15.71
C LEU A 64 12.05 6.65 -17.04
N ILE A 65 10.92 5.91 -17.08
CA ILE A 65 10.38 5.34 -18.33
C ILE A 65 10.03 6.47 -19.32
N LYS A 66 9.32 7.52 -18.89
CA LYS A 66 8.96 8.68 -19.72
C LYS A 66 10.19 9.34 -20.36
N ILE A 67 11.29 9.48 -19.60
CA ILE A 67 12.54 10.04 -20.13
C ILE A 67 13.15 9.14 -21.22
N GLN A 68 13.04 7.82 -21.08
CA GLN A 68 13.64 6.83 -21.98
C GLN A 68 12.73 6.38 -23.14
N LEU A 69 11.48 6.84 -23.13
CA LEU A 69 10.46 6.52 -24.12
C LEU A 69 9.89 7.81 -24.75
N PRO A 70 10.71 8.58 -25.49
CA PRO A 70 10.26 9.83 -26.11
C PRO A 70 9.14 9.58 -27.13
N GLY A 71 8.23 10.55 -27.25
CA GLY A 71 7.03 10.44 -28.10
C GLY A 71 5.84 9.77 -27.43
N TRP A 72 6.00 9.29 -26.20
CA TRP A 72 4.94 8.66 -25.40
C TRP A 72 4.82 9.35 -24.04
N SER A 73 3.59 9.50 -23.55
CA SER A 73 3.29 10.08 -22.23
C SER A 73 2.24 9.25 -21.51
N CYS A 74 2.23 9.28 -20.18
CA CYS A 74 1.22 8.63 -19.35
C CYS A 74 0.76 9.57 -18.23
N ASP A 75 -0.48 9.38 -17.76
CA ASP A 75 -0.93 9.98 -16.51
C ASP A 75 -0.29 9.23 -15.33
N ASP A 76 0.68 9.86 -14.69
CA ASP A 76 1.27 9.37 -13.45
C ASP A 76 0.67 10.02 -12.20
N GLU A 77 -0.26 10.98 -12.31
CA GLU A 77 -0.95 11.59 -11.16
C GLU A 77 -1.91 10.60 -10.51
N HIS A 78 -2.62 9.80 -11.33
CA HIS A 78 -3.70 8.90 -10.87
C HIS A 78 -3.32 7.41 -10.90
N LEU A 79 -2.29 7.02 -10.16
CA LEU A 79 -1.85 5.62 -10.03
C LEU A 79 -2.70 4.85 -9.01
N ASN A 80 -3.86 4.38 -9.44
CA ASN A 80 -4.83 3.68 -8.60
C ASN A 80 -4.62 2.15 -8.64
N PRO A 81 -4.28 1.49 -7.52
CA PRO A 81 -4.28 0.03 -7.44
C PRO A 81 -5.69 -0.54 -7.59
N MET A 82 -5.84 -1.57 -8.41
CA MET A 82 -7.13 -2.20 -8.71
C MET A 82 -7.14 -3.70 -8.44
N GLY A 83 -8.30 -4.18 -8.01
CA GLY A 83 -8.58 -5.61 -7.78
C GLY A 83 -7.81 -6.23 -6.61
N LEU A 84 -7.98 -7.55 -6.44
CA LEU A 84 -7.38 -8.27 -5.31
C LEU A 84 -5.84 -8.35 -5.36
N GLY A 85 -5.25 -8.15 -6.53
CA GLY A 85 -3.79 -8.12 -6.69
C GLY A 85 -3.17 -6.72 -6.57
N CYS A 86 -3.96 -5.69 -6.25
CA CYS A 86 -3.49 -4.30 -6.18
C CYS A 86 -2.68 -3.88 -7.43
N ARG A 87 -3.13 -4.29 -8.62
CA ARG A 87 -2.43 -4.04 -9.89
C ARG A 87 -2.60 -2.59 -10.31
N VAL A 88 -1.59 -2.01 -10.93
CA VAL A 88 -1.69 -0.68 -11.54
C VAL A 88 -1.42 -0.81 -13.03
N SER A 89 -2.48 -0.63 -13.83
CA SER A 89 -2.36 -0.53 -15.27
C SER A 89 -1.97 0.90 -15.65
N VAL A 90 -0.86 1.06 -16.35
CA VAL A 90 -0.38 2.36 -16.83
C VAL A 90 -0.43 2.33 -18.34
N PHE A 91 -1.21 3.26 -18.90
CA PHE A 91 -1.34 3.45 -20.34
C PHE A 91 -0.49 4.64 -20.77
N PHE A 92 0.30 4.43 -21.80
CA PHE A 92 1.04 5.46 -22.49
C PHE A 92 0.37 5.76 -23.81
N THR A 93 0.22 7.03 -24.14
CA THR A 93 -0.35 7.52 -25.40
C THR A 93 0.69 8.34 -26.16
N LYS A 94 0.60 8.37 -27.48
CA LYS A 94 1.47 9.21 -28.31
C LYS A 94 1.27 10.69 -27.95
N THR A 95 2.37 11.43 -27.81
CA THR A 95 2.34 12.87 -27.48
C THR A 95 1.89 13.74 -28.64
N GLU A 96 2.15 13.30 -29.87
CA GLU A 96 1.80 14.02 -31.09
C GLU A 96 0.72 13.24 -31.84
N LEU A 97 -0.54 13.49 -31.45
CA LEU A 97 -1.71 12.97 -32.13
C LEU A 97 -2.47 14.13 -32.80
N PRO A 98 -3.09 13.92 -33.98
CA PRO A 98 -4.05 14.87 -34.53
C PRO A 98 -5.17 15.17 -33.52
N ASP A 99 -5.69 16.41 -33.50
CA ASP A 99 -6.70 16.86 -32.53
C ASP A 99 -7.97 15.99 -32.48
N ASN A 100 -8.27 15.25 -33.54
CA ASN A 100 -9.41 14.37 -33.69
C ASN A 100 -9.07 12.87 -33.61
N ALA A 101 -7.81 12.52 -33.34
CA ALA A 101 -7.40 11.13 -33.18
C ALA A 101 -7.80 10.59 -31.80
N ASP A 102 -8.35 9.39 -31.77
CA ASP A 102 -8.60 8.67 -30.52
C ASP A 102 -7.26 8.20 -29.93
N PRO A 103 -6.84 8.69 -28.75
CA PRO A 103 -5.58 8.30 -28.12
C PRO A 103 -5.59 6.85 -27.63
N TRP A 104 -6.77 6.24 -27.48
CA TRP A 104 -6.93 4.86 -27.02
C TRP A 104 -7.05 3.86 -28.17
N LYS A 105 -7.08 4.35 -29.41
CA LYS A 105 -7.06 3.48 -30.59
C LYS A 105 -5.77 2.65 -30.60
N GLU A 106 -5.88 1.43 -31.12
CA GLU A 106 -4.73 0.58 -31.42
C GLU A 106 -3.68 1.37 -32.22
N GLY A 107 -2.44 1.37 -31.73
CA GLY A 107 -1.32 2.10 -32.33
C GLY A 107 -1.11 3.51 -31.81
N ASN A 108 -2.08 4.05 -31.07
CA ASN A 108 -1.94 5.32 -30.37
C ASN A 108 -1.70 5.15 -28.86
N SER A 109 -1.94 3.94 -28.33
CA SER A 109 -1.65 3.58 -26.95
C SER A 109 -0.87 2.27 -26.82
N ILE A 110 -0.04 2.20 -25.78
CA ILE A 110 0.66 1.00 -25.29
C ILE A 110 0.52 0.98 -23.77
N TYR A 111 0.74 -0.16 -23.12
CA TYR A 111 0.52 -0.25 -21.67
C TYR A 111 1.43 -1.23 -20.96
N ILE A 112 1.56 -1.04 -19.66
CA ILE A 112 2.24 -1.96 -18.76
C ILE A 112 1.45 -2.06 -17.47
N VAL A 113 1.34 -3.27 -16.92
CA VAL A 113 0.65 -3.52 -15.66
C VAL A 113 1.66 -3.88 -14.60
N PHE A 114 1.77 -3.05 -13.56
CA PHE A 114 2.67 -3.29 -12.43
C PHE A 114 1.95 -4.04 -11.31
N VAL A 115 2.67 -4.96 -10.68
CA VAL A 115 2.15 -5.84 -9.63
C VAL A 115 3.06 -5.75 -8.39
N PRO A 116 2.55 -5.32 -7.23
CA PRO A 116 3.32 -5.33 -6.00
C PRO A 116 3.45 -6.77 -5.48
N VAL A 117 4.68 -7.25 -5.29
CA VAL A 117 4.93 -8.63 -4.79
C VAL A 117 5.42 -8.61 -3.37
N ASP A 118 6.53 -7.91 -3.10
CA ASP A 118 7.04 -7.71 -1.74
C ASP A 118 7.54 -6.27 -1.57
N LEU A 119 6.65 -5.43 -1.05
CA LEU A 119 6.93 -4.01 -0.83
C LEU A 119 7.90 -3.77 0.35
N SER A 120 8.16 -4.76 1.21
CA SER A 120 9.13 -4.61 2.29
C SER A 120 10.58 -4.51 1.77
N ILE A 121 10.83 -5.09 0.59
CA ILE A 121 12.10 -5.03 -0.13
C ILE A 121 11.99 -4.24 -1.45
N GLY A 122 10.83 -3.63 -1.72
CA GLY A 122 10.58 -2.87 -2.96
C GLY A 122 10.44 -3.72 -4.23
N LEU A 123 10.10 -5.00 -4.10
CA LEU A 123 9.95 -5.90 -5.25
C LEU A 123 8.67 -5.61 -6.02
N LEU A 124 8.85 -5.09 -7.23
CA LEU A 124 7.79 -4.83 -8.20
C LEU A 124 7.92 -5.78 -9.39
N HIS A 125 6.81 -6.36 -9.81
CA HIS A 125 6.72 -7.13 -11.04
C HIS A 125 5.95 -6.35 -12.10
N TYR A 126 6.01 -6.82 -13.35
CA TYR A 126 5.10 -6.42 -14.41
C TYR A 126 4.47 -7.63 -15.10
N GLU A 127 3.29 -7.46 -15.69
CA GLU A 127 2.63 -8.50 -16.48
C GLU A 127 3.29 -8.63 -17.86
N THR A 128 3.63 -9.86 -18.24
CA THR A 128 4.42 -10.15 -19.46
C THR A 128 3.59 -10.23 -20.73
N GLY A 129 2.26 -10.18 -20.63
CA GLY A 129 1.31 -10.47 -21.71
C GLY A 129 0.97 -11.96 -21.86
N GLU A 130 1.79 -12.86 -21.31
CA GLU A 130 1.48 -14.29 -21.26
C GLU A 130 0.49 -14.63 -20.15
N SER A 131 -0.23 -15.74 -20.33
CA SER A 131 -1.11 -16.32 -19.32
C SER A 131 -0.82 -17.80 -19.08
N GLU A 132 -1.14 -18.27 -17.89
CA GLU A 132 -1.10 -19.66 -17.45
C GLU A 132 -2.47 -20.11 -16.94
N GLN A 133 -2.77 -21.40 -17.04
CA GLN A 133 -4.03 -21.96 -16.53
C GLN A 133 -3.91 -22.38 -15.07
N ARG A 134 -3.61 -21.41 -14.19
CA ARG A 134 -3.48 -21.64 -12.75
C ARG A 134 -4.84 -21.73 -12.04
N TYR A 135 -5.78 -20.88 -12.44
CA TYR A 135 -7.14 -20.80 -11.91
C TYR A 135 -8.16 -21.09 -13.02
N PRO A 136 -9.18 -21.95 -12.79
CA PRO A 136 -10.23 -22.20 -13.76
C PRO A 136 -11.00 -20.93 -14.16
N THR A 137 -11.45 -20.87 -15.41
CA THR A 137 -12.26 -19.77 -15.94
C THR A 137 -13.52 -19.54 -15.08
N GLY A 138 -13.83 -18.29 -14.79
CA GLY A 138 -14.98 -17.90 -13.96
C GLY A 138 -14.71 -17.90 -12.45
N THR A 139 -13.55 -18.40 -12.00
CA THR A 139 -13.16 -18.27 -10.59
C THR A 139 -12.72 -16.85 -10.26
N ILE A 140 -12.80 -16.46 -8.98
CA ILE A 140 -12.33 -15.15 -8.49
C ILE A 140 -10.88 -14.91 -8.90
N GLY A 141 -10.01 -15.92 -8.83
CA GLY A 141 -8.61 -15.80 -9.22
C GLY A 141 -8.44 -15.50 -10.72
N ALA A 142 -9.16 -16.21 -11.58
CA ALA A 142 -9.12 -15.97 -13.02
C ALA A 142 -9.65 -14.57 -13.38
N ILE A 143 -10.78 -14.14 -12.78
CA ILE A 143 -11.38 -12.81 -12.99
C ILE A 143 -10.45 -11.69 -12.51
N ASN A 144 -9.70 -11.91 -11.42
CA ASN A 144 -8.73 -10.95 -10.90
C ASN A 144 -7.35 -11.01 -11.58
N GLY A 145 -7.23 -11.70 -12.72
CA GLY A 145 -6.00 -11.73 -13.51
C GLY A 145 -4.85 -12.54 -12.89
N PHE A 146 -5.11 -13.43 -11.92
CA PHE A 146 -4.07 -14.28 -11.31
C PHE A 146 -3.52 -15.37 -12.23
N ASN A 147 -4.10 -15.52 -13.42
CA ASN A 147 -3.58 -16.32 -14.51
C ASN A 147 -2.55 -15.58 -15.37
N ARG A 148 -2.36 -14.27 -15.21
CA ARG A 148 -1.39 -13.51 -16.00
C ARG A 148 0.01 -13.76 -15.43
N LYS A 149 0.95 -14.15 -16.29
CA LYS A 149 2.34 -14.34 -15.88
C LYS A 149 2.99 -12.98 -15.61
N THR A 150 3.69 -12.90 -14.49
CA THR A 150 4.44 -11.70 -14.10
C THR A 150 5.92 -12.01 -14.01
N LYS A 151 6.76 -11.00 -14.20
CA LYS A 151 8.21 -11.08 -14.03
C LYS A 151 8.69 -9.93 -13.14
N PRO A 152 9.73 -10.12 -12.30
CA PRO A 152 10.42 -9.01 -11.63
C PRO A 152 10.81 -7.92 -12.62
N LEU A 153 10.59 -6.66 -12.23
CA LEU A 153 11.15 -5.52 -12.93
C LEU A 153 12.59 -5.32 -12.46
N GLU A 154 13.57 -5.78 -13.23
CA GLU A 154 14.98 -5.70 -12.84
C GLU A 154 15.61 -4.36 -13.22
N SER A 155 15.05 -3.67 -14.21
CA SER A 155 15.50 -2.34 -14.63
C SER A 155 14.40 -1.52 -15.30
N VAL A 156 14.55 -0.20 -15.33
CA VAL A 156 13.69 0.69 -16.13
C VAL A 156 13.79 0.36 -17.62
N GLN A 157 14.99 0.03 -18.10
CA GLN A 157 15.23 -0.29 -19.52
C GLN A 157 14.39 -1.49 -19.96
N GLU A 158 14.24 -2.50 -19.10
CA GLU A 158 13.39 -3.66 -19.39
C GLU A 158 11.92 -3.27 -19.63
N ALA A 159 11.36 -2.37 -18.81
CA ALA A 159 10.00 -1.87 -19.02
C ALA A 159 9.90 -1.06 -20.32
N VAL A 160 10.92 -0.25 -20.63
CA VAL A 160 10.98 0.53 -21.88
C VAL A 160 11.02 -0.42 -23.09
N ASP A 161 11.83 -1.46 -23.06
CA ASP A 161 11.95 -2.44 -24.14
C ASP A 161 10.67 -3.27 -24.29
N PHE A 162 9.99 -3.57 -23.18
CA PHE A 162 8.66 -4.17 -23.22
C PHE A 162 7.62 -3.28 -23.91
N LEU A 163 7.61 -1.98 -23.58
CA LEU A 163 6.70 -1.00 -24.18
C LEU A 163 7.01 -0.74 -25.66
N LYS A 164 8.29 -0.63 -26.03
CA LYS A 164 8.72 -0.45 -27.44
C LYS A 164 8.29 -1.63 -28.32
N ARG A 165 8.43 -2.86 -27.84
CA ARG A 165 7.95 -4.05 -28.58
C ARG A 165 6.46 -4.00 -28.87
N GLN A 166 5.64 -3.45 -27.97
CA GLN A 166 4.23 -3.21 -28.25
C GLN A 166 4.04 -2.16 -29.33
N ALA A 167 4.76 -1.04 -29.25
CA ALA A 167 4.67 0.03 -30.24
C ALA A 167 5.08 -0.43 -31.65
N ASP A 168 6.15 -1.22 -31.76
CA ASP A 168 6.67 -1.75 -33.02
C ASP A 168 5.73 -2.79 -33.63
N HIS A 169 5.10 -3.63 -32.78
CA HIS A 169 4.14 -4.62 -33.26
C HIS A 169 2.94 -3.96 -33.93
N VAL A 170 2.47 -2.82 -33.40
CA VAL A 170 1.34 -2.11 -34.01
C VAL A 170 1.71 -1.45 -35.34
N GLN A 171 2.94 -0.97 -35.52
CA GLN A 171 3.38 -0.40 -36.80
C GLN A 171 3.53 -1.43 -37.93
N SER A 172 3.60 -2.73 -37.60
CA SER A 172 3.80 -3.81 -38.58
C SER A 172 2.50 -4.38 -39.19
N VAL A 173 1.34 -3.87 -38.77
CA VAL A 173 0.01 -4.36 -39.19
C VAL A 173 -0.72 -3.35 -40.10
N ASP A 174 -0.14 -2.18 -40.34
CA ASP A 174 -0.56 -1.18 -41.34
C ASP A 174 0.20 -1.34 -42.67
#